data_AF-E5G960-F1
#
_entry.id   AF-E5G960-F1
#
_cell.length_a   1.000
_cell.length_b   1.000
_cell.length_c   1.000
_cell.angle_alpha   90.00
_cell.angle_beta   90.00
_cell.angle_gamma   90.00
#
_symmetry.space_group_name_H-M   'P 1'
#
loop_
_entity.id
_entity.type
_entity.pdbx_description
1 polymer ?
#
loop_
_entity_poly.entity_id
_entity_poly.type
_entity_poly.pdbx_seq_one_letter_code
_entity_poly.pdbx_strand_id
1 'polypeptide(L)' 'PNLTGDDIREGLAAVISVKVSEPQFEGQTKTKLGNTEVKSFVQKVCNEQLTHWFEANPTDSKVVVNKAVSSAQAR' A
#
# COMPACT_ATOMS: atom_id res chain seq x y z
N PRO A 1 17.78 10.91 1.92
CA PRO A 1 16.35 11.13 2.26
C PRO A 1 15.57 9.85 1.99
N ASN A 2 14.48 9.58 2.70
CA ASN A 2 13.65 8.41 2.43
C ASN A 2 12.78 8.63 1.19
N LEU A 3 12.40 7.54 0.50
CA LEU A 3 11.39 7.58 -0.55
C LEU A 3 10.05 8.04 0.05
N THR A 4 9.33 8.89 -0.68
CA THR A 4 7.97 9.29 -0.29
C THR A 4 6.96 8.25 -0.78
N GLY A 5 5.75 8.31 -0.23
CA GLY A 5 4.66 7.43 -0.67
C GLY A 5 4.26 7.67 -2.12
N ASP A 6 4.40 8.90 -2.62
CA ASP A 6 4.06 9.23 -4.01
C ASP A 6 5.10 8.67 -4.98
N ASP A 7 6.38 8.70 -4.61
CA ASP A 7 7.46 8.08 -5.39
C ASP A 7 7.23 6.57 -5.57
N ILE A 8 6.74 5.88 -4.54
CA ILE A 8 6.49 4.43 -4.55
C ILE A 8 5.19 4.07 -5.29
N ARG A 9 4.16 4.91 -5.20
CA ARG A 9 2.85 4.67 -5.84
C ARG A 9 2.79 5.10 -7.30
N GLU A 10 3.83 5.74 -7.81
CA GLU A 10 3.86 6.18 -9.21
C GLU A 10 3.90 4.97 -10.18
N GLY A 11 2.83 4.81 -10.95
CA GLY A 11 2.64 3.67 -11.85
C GLY A 11 2.12 2.40 -11.16
N LEU A 12 1.71 2.49 -9.89
CA LEU A 12 1.13 1.38 -9.15
C LEU A 12 -0.35 1.19 -9.51
N ALA A 13 -0.68 0.02 -10.04
CA ALA A 13 -2.06 -0.47 -10.11
C ALA A 13 -2.29 -1.45 -8.95
N ALA A 14 -3.23 -1.13 -8.06
CA ALA A 14 -3.55 -1.96 -6.90
C ALA A 14 -5.04 -1.93 -6.59
N VAL A 15 -5.56 -3.05 -6.09
CA VAL A 15 -6.92 -3.19 -5.57
C VAL A 15 -6.84 -3.60 -4.11
N ILE A 16 -7.56 -2.89 -3.24
CA ILE A 16 -7.63 -3.19 -1.81
C ILE A 16 -9.09 -3.47 -1.47
N SER A 17 -9.37 -4.69 -1.02
CA SER A 17 -10.71 -5.13 -0.61
C SER A 17 -10.66 -5.69 0.80
N VAL A 18 -11.51 -5.15 1.68
CA VAL A 18 -11.65 -5.60 3.07
C VAL A 18 -13.09 -6.04 3.33
N LYS A 19 -13.25 -7.09 4.13
CA LYS A 19 -14.55 -7.52 4.64
C LYS A 19 -14.58 -7.23 6.14
N VAL A 20 -15.53 -6.42 6.56
CA VAL A 20 -15.67 -5.93 7.95
C VAL A 20 -17.09 -6.24 8.42
N SER A 21 -17.22 -6.88 9.58
CA SER A 21 -18.52 -7.28 10.12
C SER A 21 -19.38 -6.07 10.51
N GLU A 22 -18.79 -5.08 11.16
CA GLU A 22 -19.44 -3.83 11.57
C GLU A 22 -18.75 -2.62 10.92
N PRO A 23 -19.01 -2.36 9.61
CA PRO A 23 -18.33 -1.29 8.90
C PRO A 23 -18.87 0.08 9.32
N GLN A 24 -17.96 0.99 9.62
CA GLN A 24 -18.23 2.39 9.93
C GLN A 24 -17.88 3.23 8.71
N PHE A 25 -18.88 3.85 8.08
CA PHE A 25 -18.68 4.67 6.89
C PHE A 25 -18.97 6.15 7.16
N GLU A 26 -18.24 7.01 6.47
CA GLU A 26 -18.52 8.46 6.42
C GLU A 26 -19.72 8.71 5.49
N GLY A 27 -20.84 9.14 6.09
CA GLY A 27 -22.07 9.46 5.37
C GLY A 27 -22.76 8.27 4.70
N GLN A 28 -23.87 8.55 4.03
CA GLN A 28 -24.69 7.51 3.37
C GLN A 28 -24.04 6.97 2.10
N THR A 29 -23.27 7.78 1.38
CA THR A 29 -22.59 7.39 0.13
C THR A 29 -21.38 6.49 0.35
N LYS A 30 -20.99 6.24 1.61
CA LYS A 30 -19.91 5.33 2.00
C LYS A 30 -18.57 5.65 1.35
N THR A 31 -18.25 6.94 1.22
CA THR A 31 -17.03 7.42 0.54
C THR A 31 -15.75 7.06 1.27
N LYS A 32 -15.81 6.90 2.60
CA LYS A 32 -14.65 6.59 3.44
C LYS A 32 -15.01 5.58 4.51
N LEU A 33 -14.17 4.57 4.68
CA LEU A 33 -14.23 3.62 5.79
C LEU A 33 -13.48 4.20 7.00
N GLY A 34 -14.13 4.28 8.15
CA GLY A 34 -13.66 4.92 9.38
C GLY A 34 -13.20 3.98 10.48
N ASN A 35 -13.32 2.66 10.32
CA ASN A 35 -12.87 1.66 11.29
C ASN A 35 -11.37 1.81 11.60
N THR A 36 -11.03 2.24 12.81
CA THR A 36 -9.63 2.47 13.22
C THR A 36 -8.85 1.16 13.32
N GLU A 37 -9.51 0.07 13.68
CA GLU A 37 -8.98 -1.29 13.73
C GLU A 37 -8.60 -1.84 12.35
N VAL A 38 -9.32 -1.45 11.30
CA VAL A 38 -9.03 -1.88 9.92
C VAL A 38 -7.69 -1.32 9.45
N LYS A 39 -7.35 -0.09 9.83
CA LYS A 39 -6.06 0.52 9.49
C LYS A 39 -4.89 -0.32 10.03
N SER A 40 -4.93 -0.63 11.33
CA SER A 40 -3.88 -1.42 11.99
C SER A 40 -3.80 -2.84 11.43
N PHE A 41 -4.96 -3.46 11.16
CA PHE A 41 -5.04 -4.78 10.57
C PHE A 41 -4.42 -4.84 9.17
N VAL A 42 -4.86 -3.95 8.26
CA VAL A 42 -4.36 -3.90 6.88
C VAL A 42 -2.86 -3.58 6.86
N GLN A 43 -2.40 -2.63 7.69
CA GLN A 43 -0.98 -2.30 7.77
C GLN A 43 -0.12 -3.49 8.21
N LYS A 44 -0.58 -4.28 9.20
CA LYS A 44 0.12 -5.48 9.66
C LYS A 44 0.24 -6.51 8.53
N VAL A 45 -0.88 -6.85 7.90
CA VAL A 45 -0.93 -7.88 6.83
C VAL A 45 -0.10 -7.44 5.62
N CYS A 46 -0.25 -6.19 5.18
CA CYS A 46 0.51 -5.66 4.05
C CYS A 46 2.02 -5.67 4.33
N ASN A 47 2.47 -5.24 5.52
CA ASN A 47 3.89 -5.25 5.84
C ASN A 47 4.48 -6.65 5.82
N GLU A 48 3.79 -7.63 6.42
CA GLU A 48 4.25 -9.02 6.47
C GLU A 48 4.31 -9.64 5.07
N GLN A 49 3.20 -9.56 4.33
CA GLN A 49 3.06 -10.23 3.04
C GLN A 49 3.84 -9.54 1.92
N LEU A 50 3.93 -8.21 1.92
CA LEU A 50 4.77 -7.50 0.95
C LEU A 50 6.25 -7.79 1.21
N THR A 51 6.70 -7.76 2.47
CA THR A 51 8.11 -8.11 2.78
C THR A 51 8.42 -9.51 2.29
N HIS A 52 7.55 -10.48 2.58
CA HIS A 52 7.70 -11.84 2.09
C HIS A 52 7.76 -11.91 0.55
N TRP A 53 6.89 -11.18 -0.15
CA TRP A 53 6.89 -11.15 -1.61
C TRP A 53 8.18 -10.52 -2.17
N PHE A 54 8.67 -9.42 -1.58
CA PHE A 54 9.91 -8.77 -2.00
C PHE A 54 11.13 -9.68 -1.81
N GLU A 55 11.18 -10.43 -0.69
CA GLU A 55 12.25 -11.40 -0.43
C GLU A 55 12.19 -12.60 -1.39
N ALA A 56 10.99 -13.11 -1.68
CA ALA A 56 10.80 -14.25 -2.57
C ALA A 56 11.03 -13.90 -4.05
N ASN A 57 10.88 -12.64 -4.46
CA ASN A 57 10.94 -12.20 -5.86
C ASN A 57 12.02 -11.12 -6.08
N PRO A 58 13.33 -11.42 -5.90
CA PRO A 58 14.39 -10.41 -5.90
C PRO A 58 14.58 -9.71 -7.25
N THR A 59 14.28 -10.37 -8.37
CA THR A 59 14.39 -9.78 -9.72
C THR A 59 13.35 -8.67 -9.90
N ASP A 60 12.08 -8.98 -9.65
CA ASP A 60 10.96 -8.03 -9.80
C ASP A 60 11.06 -6.91 -8.76
N SER A 61 11.47 -7.25 -7.54
CA SER A 61 11.73 -6.31 -6.45
C SER A 61 12.72 -5.22 -6.84
N LYS A 62 13.82 -5.58 -7.51
CA LYS A 62 14.80 -4.61 -7.98
C LYS A 62 14.19 -3.64 -9.00
N VAL A 63 13.33 -4.12 -9.89
CA VAL A 63 12.64 -3.28 -10.88
C VAL A 63 11.74 -2.27 -10.17
N VAL A 64 10.93 -2.71 -9.21
CA VAL A 64 10.02 -1.85 -8.44
C VAL A 64 10.79 -0.79 -7.65
N VAL A 65 11.84 -1.19 -6.92
CA VAL A 65 12.65 -0.27 -6.11
C VAL A 65 13.38 0.74 -7.00
N ASN A 66 13.98 0.30 -8.10
CA ASN A 66 14.66 1.21 -9.03
C ASN A 66 13.69 2.23 -9.66
N LYS A 67 12.45 1.83 -9.97
CA LYS A 67 11.42 2.77 -10.43
C LYS A 67 11.12 3.83 -9.38
N ALA A 68 10.93 3.44 -8.12
CA ALA A 68 10.66 4.38 -7.04
C ALA A 68 11.85 5.34 -6.78
N VAL A 69 13.09 4.83 -6.85
CA VAL A 69 14.30 5.65 -6.73
C VAL A 69 14.41 6.64 -7.90
N SER A 70 14.17 6.20 -9.12
CA SER A 70 14.16 7.08 -10.31
C SER A 70 13.11 8.18 -10.19
N SER A 71 11.90 7.85 -9.72
CA SER A 71 10.83 8.83 -9.46
C SER A 71 11.23 9.86 -8.42
N ALA A 72 11.81 9.42 -7.30
CA ALA A 72 12.27 10.31 -6.24
C ALA A 72 13.42 11.24 -6.69
N GLN A 73 14.24 10.82 -7.65
CA GLN A 73 15.31 11.65 -8.23
C GLN A 73 14.80 12.68 -9.24
N ALA A 74 13.67 12.39 -9.90
CA ALA A 74 13.06 13.28 -10.89
C ALA A 74 12.19 14.39 -10.26
N ARG A 75 11.86 14.24 -8.97
CA ARG A 75 11.06 15.18 -8.16
C ARG A 75 11.91 16.27 -7.52
#